data_AF-A0A2R6R788-F1
#
_entry.id   AF-A0A2R6R788-F1
#
_cell.length_a   1.000
_cell.length_b   1.000
_cell.length_c   1.000
_cell.angle_alpha   90.00
_cell.angle_beta   90.00
_cell.angle_gamma   90.00
#
_symmetry.space_group_name_H-M   'P 1'
#
loop_
_entity.id
_entity.type
_entity.pdbx_description
1 polymer ?
#
loop_
_entity_poly.entity_id
_entity_poly.type
_entity_poly.pdbx_seq_one_letter_code
_entity_poly.pdbx_strand_id
1 'polypeptide(L)'
;MSQPEESKRTQSLIEGDRRYALDAAIVRIMKGKKELQYEQLKTATIDAVKNHFVPDVTSIKQRIDSLVEQDYLRRHDDDMHLLVYVA
;
A
#
# COMPACT_ATOMS: atom_id res chain seq x y z
N MET A 1 37.35 -8.08 14.32
CA MET A 1 36.11 -8.75 13.88
C MET A 1 35.15 -7.66 13.46
N SER A 2 34.99 -7.45 12.15
CA SER A 2 34.11 -6.42 11.62
C SER A 2 32.70 -6.98 11.59
N GLN A 3 31.75 -6.37 12.32
CA GLN A 3 30.33 -6.73 12.27
C GLN A 3 29.57 -5.78 11.32
N PRO A 4 29.46 -6.07 10.01
CA PRO A 4 28.52 -5.36 9.13
C PRO A 4 27.22 -6.15 8.86
N GLU A 5 27.04 -7.34 9.43
CA GLU A 5 25.88 -8.21 9.12
C GLU A 5 24.62 -7.90 9.95
N GLU A 6 24.73 -7.23 11.10
CA GLU A 6 23.59 -6.97 11.98
C GLU A 6 22.69 -5.83 11.44
N SER A 7 23.30 -4.76 10.91
CA SER A 7 22.56 -3.60 10.39
C SER A 7 21.70 -3.91 9.16
N LYS A 8 22.14 -4.85 8.30
CA LYS A 8 21.39 -5.23 7.09
C LYS A 8 20.10 -5.98 7.43
N ARG A 9 20.12 -6.84 8.46
CA ARG A 9 18.93 -7.59 8.89
C ARG A 9 17.85 -6.65 9.44
N THR A 10 18.25 -5.66 10.24
CA THR A 10 17.33 -4.69 10.83
C THR A 10 16.65 -3.82 9.77
N GLN A 11 17.39 -3.43 8.72
CA GLN A 11 16.85 -2.56 7.67
C GLN A 11 15.77 -3.27 6.84
N SER A 12 15.98 -4.55 6.47
CA SER A 12 14.99 -5.33 5.73
C SER A 12 13.71 -5.61 6.53
N LEU A 13 13.81 -5.73 7.86
CA LEU A 13 12.64 -5.86 8.74
C LEU A 13 11.78 -4.60 8.72
N ILE A 14 12.40 -3.43 8.79
CA ILE A 14 11.71 -2.13 8.76
C ILE A 14 11.02 -1.91 7.40
N GLU A 15 11.67 -2.30 6.30
CA GLU A 15 11.09 -2.18 4.96
C GLU A 15 9.93 -3.14 4.71
N GLY A 16 9.96 -4.34 5.31
CA GLY A 16 8.83 -5.26 5.32
C GLY A 16 7.65 -4.67 6.07
N ASP A 17 7.89 -4.16 7.29
CA ASP A 17 6.85 -3.57 8.14
C ASP A 17 6.12 -2.40 7.44
N ARG A 18 6.86 -1.52 6.74
CA ARG A 18 6.28 -0.44 5.94
C ARG A 18 5.39 -0.94 4.81
N ARG A 19 5.79 -2.02 4.12
CA ARG A 19 4.98 -2.63 3.05
C ARG A 19 3.68 -3.19 3.59
N TYR A 20 3.74 -3.94 4.69
CA TYR A 20 2.55 -4.46 5.35
C TYR A 20 1.64 -3.35 5.88
N ALA A 21 2.20 -2.27 6.43
CA ALA A 21 1.44 -1.12 6.88
C ALA A 21 0.69 -0.43 5.73
N LEU A 22 1.32 -0.29 4.55
CA LEU A 22 0.66 0.24 3.36
C LEU A 22 -0.48 -0.67 2.89
N ASP A 23 -0.24 -1.98 2.76
CA ASP A 23 -1.26 -2.93 2.32
C ASP A 23 -2.47 -2.92 3.27
N ALA A 24 -2.21 -2.94 4.58
CA ALA A 24 -3.26 -2.85 5.60
C ALA A 24 -4.04 -1.52 5.55
N ALA A 25 -3.36 -0.39 5.32
CA ALA A 25 -4.00 0.91 5.19
C ALA A 25 -4.91 0.96 3.95
N ILE A 26 -4.41 0.52 2.79
CA ILE A 26 -5.16 0.48 1.54
C ILE A 26 -6.41 -0.39 1.68
N VAL A 27 -6.26 -1.62 2.19
CA VAL A 27 -7.40 -2.54 2.39
C VAL A 27 -8.43 -1.96 3.36
N ARG A 28 -7.99 -1.31 4.45
CA ARG A 28 -8.91 -0.68 5.41
C ARG A 28 -9.72 0.45 4.78
N ILE A 29 -9.08 1.31 3.99
CA ILE A 29 -9.74 2.41 3.27
C ILE A 29 -10.76 1.85 2.27
N MET A 30 -10.32 0.90 1.44
CA MET A 30 -11.14 0.31 0.37
C MET A 30 -12.31 -0.51 0.93
N LYS A 31 -12.12 -1.25 2.03
CA LYS A 31 -13.20 -1.99 2.69
C LYS A 31 -14.33 -1.08 3.18
N GLY A 32 -13.99 0.13 3.64
CA GLY A 32 -14.95 1.13 4.10
C GLY A 32 -15.63 1.91 2.98
N LYS A 33 -14.92 2.21 1.88
CA LYS A 33 -15.44 2.98 0.75
C LYS A 33 -16.13 2.14 -0.32
N LYS A 34 -15.79 0.85 -0.43
CA LYS A 34 -16.20 -0.12 -1.48
C LYS A 34 -15.69 0.21 -2.88
N GLU A 35 -15.70 1.48 -3.24
CA GLU A 35 -15.17 1.98 -4.50
C GLU A 35 -14.47 3.32 -4.26
N LEU A 36 -13.34 3.54 -4.92
CA LEU A 36 -12.58 4.78 -4.78
C LEU A 36 -11.70 5.04 -6.00
N GLN A 37 -11.57 6.31 -6.38
CA GLN A 37 -10.64 6.73 -7.43
C GLN A 37 -9.19 6.58 -6.96
N TYR A 38 -8.28 6.19 -7.86
CA TYR A 38 -6.86 5.97 -7.56
C TYR A 38 -6.21 7.18 -6.86
N GLU A 39 -6.46 8.39 -7.34
CA GLU A 39 -5.92 9.62 -6.75
C GLU A 39 -6.43 9.87 -5.32
N GLN A 40 -7.69 9.54 -5.06
CA GLN A 40 -8.29 9.62 -3.72
C GLN A 40 -7.72 8.56 -2.80
N LEU A 41 -7.56 7.32 -3.28
CA LEU A 41 -6.96 6.21 -2.53
C LEU A 41 -5.50 6.52 -2.18
N LYS A 42 -4.71 7.01 -3.13
CA LYS A 42 -3.33 7.45 -2.91
C LYS A 42 -3.26 8.49 -1.80
N THR A 43 -4.08 9.54 -1.90
CA THR A 43 -4.09 10.63 -0.91
C THR A 43 -4.49 10.13 0.47
N ALA A 44 -5.55 9.33 0.56
CA ALA A 44 -6.01 8.74 1.82
C ALA A 44 -4.97 7.79 2.44
N THR A 45 -4.24 7.04 1.60
CA THR A 45 -3.18 6.13 2.05
C THR A 45 -2.01 6.90 2.64
N ILE A 46 -1.56 7.97 1.98
CA ILE A 46 -0.52 8.87 2.51
C ILE A 46 -0.95 9.42 3.87
N ASP A 47 -2.18 9.94 3.96
CA ASP A 47 -2.71 10.51 5.19
C ASP A 47 -2.79 9.48 6.33
N ALA A 48 -3.13 8.23 6.02
CA ALA A 48 -3.24 7.15 7.00
C ALA A 48 -1.89 6.74 7.62
N VAL A 49 -0.78 6.85 6.87
CA VAL A 49 0.53 6.37 7.33
C VAL A 49 1.52 7.49 7.65
N LYS A 50 1.22 8.77 7.33
CA LYS A 50 2.12 9.92 7.50
C LYS A 50 2.68 10.09 8.92
N ASN A 51 1.95 9.65 9.94
CA ASN A 51 2.37 9.73 11.34
C ASN A 51 3.45 8.69 11.70
N HIS A 52 3.59 7.64 10.89
CA HIS A 52 4.57 6.57 11.08
C HIS A 52 5.74 6.72 10.12
N PHE A 53 5.47 7.01 8.85
CA PHE A 53 6.49 7.23 7.82
C PHE A 53 5.91 7.99 6.63
N VAL A 54 6.78 8.56 5.81
CA VAL A 54 6.38 9.19 4.55
C VAL A 54 6.54 8.17 3.42
N PRO A 55 5.44 7.64 2.85
CA PRO A 55 5.52 6.67 1.77
C PRO A 55 5.84 7.37 0.44
N ASP A 56 6.56 6.67 -0.43
CA ASP A 56 6.74 7.11 -1.81
C ASP A 56 5.52 6.74 -2.66
N VAL A 57 5.15 7.59 -3.62
CA VAL A 57 4.03 7.34 -4.55
C VAL A 57 4.25 6.05 -5.33
N THR A 58 5.50 5.74 -5.68
CA THR A 58 5.89 4.51 -6.39
C THR A 58 5.58 3.28 -5.55
N SER A 59 5.86 3.32 -4.24
CA SER A 59 5.55 2.23 -3.33
C SER A 59 4.04 2.01 -3.24
N ILE A 60 3.25 3.07 -3.07
CA ILE A 60 1.78 2.97 -3.02
C ILE A 60 1.23 2.33 -4.30
N LYS A 61 1.70 2.78 -5.46
CA LYS A 61 1.29 2.21 -6.75
C LYS A 61 1.57 0.71 -6.84
N GLN A 62 2.79 0.28 -6.50
CA GLN A 62 3.17 -1.14 -6.48
C GLN A 62 2.34 -1.97 -5.49
N ARG A 63 1.88 -1.37 -4.38
CA ARG A 63 1.00 -2.04 -3.42
C ARG A 63 -0.41 -2.20 -3.96
N ILE A 64 -0.96 -1.15 -4.58
CA ILE A 64 -2.27 -1.22 -5.23
C ILE A 64 -2.25 -2.27 -6.35
N ASP A 65 -1.23 -2.29 -7.21
CA ASP A 65 -1.11 -3.27 -8.29
C ASP A 65 -1.06 -4.70 -7.74
N SER A 66 -0.24 -4.98 -6.71
CA SER A 66 -0.25 -6.32 -6.10
C SER A 66 -1.56 -6.68 -5.41
N LEU A 67 -2.27 -5.73 -4.80
CA LEU A 67 -3.59 -5.99 -4.23
C LEU A 67 -4.64 -6.28 -5.32
N VAL A 68 -4.45 -5.77 -6.54
CA VAL A 68 -5.25 -6.17 -7.70
C VAL A 68 -4.88 -7.57 -8.16
N GLU A 69 -3.58 -7.89 -8.27
CA GLU A 69 -3.10 -9.24 -8.63
C GLU A 69 -3.52 -10.32 -7.63
N GLN A 70 -3.72 -9.95 -6.37
CA GLN A 70 -4.17 -10.83 -5.29
C GLN A 70 -5.70 -10.87 -5.13
N ASP A 71 -6.47 -10.29 -6.06
CA ASP A 71 -7.95 -10.24 -6.01
C ASP A 71 -8.52 -9.60 -4.73
N TYR A 72 -7.80 -8.65 -4.11
CA TYR A 72 -8.38 -7.79 -3.07
C TYR A 72 -9.07 -6.56 -3.65
N LEU A 73 -8.54 -6.06 -4.76
CA LEU A 73 -9.04 -4.92 -5.51
C LEU A 73 -9.25 -5.31 -6.97
N ARG A 74 -10.19 -4.64 -7.65
CA ARG A 74 -10.40 -4.77 -9.09
C ARG A 74 -10.50 -3.39 -9.71
N ARG A 75 -9.97 -3.22 -10.92
CA ARG A 75 -10.21 -2.01 -11.72
C ARG A 75 -11.58 -2.08 -12.38
N HIS A 76 -12.32 -0.99 -12.37
CA HIS A 76 -13.62 -0.93 -13.03
C HIS A 76 -13.44 -1.10 -14.56
N ASP A 77 -14.37 -1.80 -15.22
CA ASP A 77 -14.28 -2.08 -16.65
C ASP A 77 -14.38 -0.81 -17.52
N ASP A 78 -15.15 0.18 -17.05
CA ASP A 78 -15.38 1.44 -17.77
C ASP A 78 -14.35 2.53 -17.41
N ASP A 79 -13.74 2.45 -16.22
CA ASP A 79 -12.81 3.46 -15.71
C ASP A 79 -11.61 2.81 -15.02
N MET A 80 -10.45 2.88 -15.67
CA MET A 80 -9.20 2.28 -15.19
C MET A 80 -8.65 2.94 -13.91
N HIS A 81 -9.13 4.14 -13.57
CA HIS A 81 -8.75 4.87 -12.36
C HIS A 81 -9.67 4.56 -11.18
N LEU A 82 -10.82 3.94 -11.43
CA LEU A 82 -11.75 3.52 -10.41
C LEU A 82 -11.40 2.13 -9.90
N LEU A 83 -11.14 2.02 -8.59
CA LEU A 83 -10.82 0.77 -7.92
C LEU A 83 -12.01 0.32 -7.08
N VAL A 84 -12.30 -0.97 -7.12
CA VAL A 84 -13.41 -1.61 -6.40
C VAL A 84 -12.83 -2.66 -5.45
N TYR A 85 -13.32 -2.68 -4.21
CA TYR A 85 -12.97 -3.71 -3.23
C TYR A 85 -13.77 -5.00 -3.47
N VAL A 86 -13.08 -6.14 -3.56
CA VAL A 86 -13.70 -7.42 -3.98
C VAL A 86 -13.50 -8.58 -2.99
N ALA A 87 -12.74 -8.37 -1.91
CA ALA A 87 -12.50 -9.37 -0.85
C ALA A 87 -13.48 -9.30 0.35
#